data_AF-A0A194V5C9-F1
#
_entry.id   AF-A0A194V5C9-F1
#
_cell.length_a   1.000
_cell.length_b   1.000
_cell.length_c   1.000
_cell.angle_alpha   90.00
_cell.angle_beta   90.00
_cell.angle_gamma   90.00
#
_symmetry.space_group_name_H-M   'P 1'
#
loop_
_entity.id
_entity.type
_entity.pdbx_description
1 polymer ?
#
loop_
_entity_poly.entity_id
_entity_poly.type
_entity_poly.pdbx_seq_one_letter_code
_entity_poly.pdbx_strand_id
1 'polypeptide(L)'
;MAVQNKAVFNTAGLLEIAFDALIAARLAGWSLRWISVFFTPTFVTLPLSPSISGAEVGKVIAVFVLGFAVMFVITAYMTRGLQLITGSHKKAQAARAEELGPQEDEIPMSQTPLPQETPLQSTDVSAHTSAIALTDISAPGRSHEPTHTRPLSAHPSASPSLEPPTPPASPPPLPQQSPPAPPRARLWSAIIQSHLDTIIYLIFLVFIGIPVYYADGYAMPLHLTFTILMYFVALSLPLKWRQFLHPVIVSALFTVLGIWIFGLIQGHGKSLDPILEDYTTGLKYLKLWEHSYTTGQLPGAGDILSTVLDASIVGLALPMYQYRRELVEHFVAIIAPNVILSIGSLYAYPSLCYVIGISAPRSLAFASRSLTLALAIPATANLGGDEKTVAAVAIMSGIVGALIGSKILTWMKIPEALLLRTDPRAAALSSLSMSLFGTITVLFTSIPPIANAVKGLVGV
;
A
#
# COMPACT_ATOMS: atom_id res chain seq x y z
N MET A 1 36.61 -12.76 37.20
CA MET A 1 36.08 -13.58 36.07
C MET A 1 34.55 -13.60 35.95
N ALA A 2 33.76 -13.60 37.04
CA ALA A 2 32.29 -13.66 36.95
C ALA A 2 31.59 -12.37 36.42
N VAL A 3 32.20 -11.18 36.58
CA VAL A 3 31.63 -9.90 36.10
C VAL A 3 31.81 -9.71 34.59
N GLN A 4 32.90 -10.25 34.03
CA GLN A 4 33.21 -10.11 32.60
C GLN A 4 32.34 -11.02 31.73
N ASN A 5 31.97 -12.21 32.22
CA ASN A 5 31.02 -13.10 31.53
C ASN A 5 29.59 -12.53 31.52
N LYS A 6 29.17 -11.77 32.53
CA LYS A 6 27.82 -11.16 32.57
C LYS A 6 27.68 -10.01 31.58
N ALA A 7 28.74 -9.23 31.35
CA ALA A 7 28.76 -8.15 30.36
C ALA A 7 28.81 -8.66 28.90
N VAL A 8 29.54 -9.76 28.64
CA VAL A 8 29.59 -10.41 27.33
C VAL A 8 28.26 -11.09 26.98
N PHE A 9 27.59 -11.71 27.96
CA PHE A 9 26.26 -12.30 27.75
C PHE A 9 25.18 -11.25 27.46
N ASN A 10 25.27 -10.08 28.12
CA ASN A 10 24.32 -9.00 27.91
C ASN A 10 24.54 -8.28 26.57
N THR A 11 25.79 -8.16 26.11
CA THR A 11 26.10 -7.58 24.80
C THR A 11 25.75 -8.52 23.65
N ALA A 12 25.96 -9.83 23.78
CA ALA A 12 25.53 -10.81 22.79
C ALA A 12 23.99 -10.84 22.65
N GLY A 13 23.25 -10.86 23.76
CA GLY A 13 21.79 -10.78 23.74
C GLY A 13 21.27 -9.45 23.17
N LEU A 14 21.92 -8.32 23.47
CA LEU A 14 21.57 -7.03 22.86
C LEU A 14 21.85 -7.00 21.35
N LEU A 15 22.90 -7.68 20.89
CA LEU A 15 23.27 -7.74 19.48
C LEU A 15 22.32 -8.67 18.70
N GLU A 16 21.88 -9.78 19.32
CA GLU A 16 20.84 -10.66 18.80
C GLU A 16 19.50 -9.94 18.69
N ILE A 17 19.06 -9.23 19.75
CA ILE A 17 17.85 -8.41 19.72
C ILE A 17 17.94 -7.29 18.66
N ALA A 18 19.10 -6.64 18.53
CA ALA A 18 19.31 -5.60 17.53
C ALA A 18 19.29 -6.17 16.10
N PHE A 19 19.85 -7.37 15.90
CA PHE A 19 19.85 -8.06 14.61
C PHE A 19 18.44 -8.51 14.23
N ASP A 20 17.68 -9.09 15.16
CA ASP A 20 16.29 -9.48 14.97
C ASP A 20 15.40 -8.28 14.67
N ALA A 21 15.60 -7.17 15.39
CA ALA A 21 14.90 -5.92 15.13
C ALA A 21 15.23 -5.34 13.74
N LEU A 22 16.50 -5.43 13.31
CA LEU A 22 16.92 -4.99 11.98
C LEU A 22 16.31 -5.86 10.88
N ILE A 23 16.28 -7.18 11.07
CA ILE A 23 15.64 -8.11 10.14
C ILE A 23 14.14 -7.82 10.07
N ALA A 24 13.46 -7.70 11.21
CA ALA A 24 12.04 -7.39 11.26
C ALA A 24 11.72 -6.06 10.57
N ALA A 25 12.53 -5.03 10.78
CA ALA A 25 12.36 -3.74 10.11
C ALA A 25 12.55 -3.83 8.59
N ARG A 26 13.55 -4.61 8.13
CA ARG A 26 13.80 -4.82 6.69
C ARG A 26 12.69 -5.64 6.03
N LEU A 27 12.20 -6.68 6.69
CA LEU A 27 11.09 -7.51 6.23
C LEU A 27 9.79 -6.70 6.19
N ALA A 28 9.50 -5.91 7.23
CA ALA A 28 8.35 -5.01 7.26
C ALA A 28 8.45 -3.98 6.13
N GLY A 29 9.61 -3.37 5.93
CA GLY A 29 9.84 -2.43 4.82
C GLY A 29 9.63 -3.07 3.44
N TRP A 30 10.12 -4.30 3.23
CA TRP A 30 9.87 -5.06 2.00
C TRP A 30 8.37 -5.36 1.81
N SER A 31 7.69 -5.81 2.86
CA SER A 31 6.28 -6.17 2.81
C SER A 31 5.40 -4.95 2.50
N LEU A 32 5.67 -3.82 3.16
CA LEU A 32 4.98 -2.55 2.92
C LEU A 32 5.21 -2.02 1.51
N ARG A 33 6.41 -2.21 0.97
CA ARG A 33 6.76 -1.81 -0.39
C ARG A 33 5.92 -2.57 -1.44
N TRP A 34 5.71 -3.87 -1.23
CA TRP A 34 4.99 -4.74 -2.16
C TRP A 34 3.52 -4.94 -1.81
N ILE A 35 3.00 -4.25 -0.79
CA ILE A 35 1.65 -4.45 -0.24
C ILE A 35 0.52 -4.42 -1.28
N SER A 36 0.74 -3.67 -2.33
CA SER A 36 -0.09 -3.54 -3.51
C SER A 36 -0.39 -4.83 -4.25
N VAL A 37 0.63 -5.66 -4.49
CA VAL A 37 0.45 -6.95 -5.15
C VAL A 37 -0.35 -7.89 -4.27
N PHE A 38 -0.21 -7.77 -2.94
CA PHE A 38 -0.92 -8.60 -1.97
C PHE A 38 -2.43 -8.27 -1.88
N PHE A 39 -2.86 -7.12 -2.42
CA PHE A 39 -4.30 -6.80 -2.59
C PHE A 39 -4.92 -7.35 -3.89
N THR A 40 -4.10 -7.83 -4.84
CA THR A 40 -4.60 -8.38 -6.12
C THR A 40 -5.64 -9.50 -5.95
N PRO A 41 -5.52 -10.44 -4.98
CA PRO A 41 -6.47 -11.53 -4.83
C PRO A 41 -7.93 -11.09 -4.66
N THR A 42 -8.13 -10.01 -3.92
CA THR A 42 -9.45 -9.43 -3.65
C THR A 42 -10.17 -8.98 -4.93
N PHE A 43 -9.41 -8.58 -5.95
CA PHE A 43 -9.97 -8.19 -7.26
C PHE A 43 -10.13 -9.38 -8.20
N VAL A 44 -9.25 -10.38 -8.09
CA VAL A 44 -9.32 -11.61 -8.89
C VAL A 44 -10.57 -12.41 -8.54
N THR A 45 -10.97 -12.46 -7.25
CA THR A 45 -12.16 -13.18 -6.80
C THR A 45 -13.47 -12.40 -6.93
N LEU A 46 -13.44 -11.15 -7.41
CA LEU A 46 -14.63 -10.31 -7.57
C LEU A 46 -15.75 -10.98 -8.39
N PRO A 47 -15.47 -11.71 -9.50
CA PRO A 47 -16.51 -12.41 -10.25
C PRO A 47 -17.29 -13.48 -9.47
N LEU A 48 -16.74 -14.00 -8.35
CA LEU A 48 -17.45 -14.95 -7.47
C LEU A 48 -18.54 -14.27 -6.63
N SER A 49 -18.61 -12.93 -6.62
CA SER A 49 -19.66 -12.20 -5.89
C SER A 49 -21.04 -12.43 -6.55
N PRO A 50 -22.13 -12.53 -5.74
CA PRO A 50 -23.45 -12.84 -6.27
C PRO A 50 -23.91 -11.77 -7.26
N SER A 51 -24.57 -12.19 -8.34
CA SER A 51 -25.09 -11.29 -9.37
C SER A 51 -26.15 -10.35 -8.77
N ILE A 52 -25.86 -9.04 -8.77
CA ILE A 52 -26.81 -7.99 -8.40
C ILE A 52 -27.59 -7.59 -9.67
N SER A 53 -28.89 -7.34 -9.54
CA SER A 53 -29.70 -6.85 -10.67
C SER A 53 -29.14 -5.52 -11.20
N GLY A 54 -29.04 -5.34 -12.52
CA GLY A 54 -28.43 -4.14 -13.11
C GLY A 54 -29.04 -2.81 -12.65
N ALA A 55 -30.34 -2.79 -12.32
CA ALA A 55 -31.01 -1.63 -11.75
C ALA A 55 -30.57 -1.33 -10.30
N GLU A 56 -30.34 -2.37 -9.50
CA GLU A 56 -29.80 -2.23 -8.14
C GLU A 56 -28.34 -1.79 -8.19
N VAL A 57 -27.53 -2.35 -9.12
CA VAL A 57 -26.14 -1.91 -9.35
C VAL A 57 -26.09 -0.42 -9.69
N GLY A 58 -26.96 0.07 -10.58
CA GLY A 58 -27.02 1.49 -10.92
C GLY A 58 -27.30 2.39 -9.70
N LYS A 59 -28.25 2.01 -8.84
CA LYS A 59 -28.54 2.75 -7.60
C LYS A 59 -27.36 2.72 -6.63
N VAL A 60 -26.73 1.56 -6.47
CA VAL A 60 -25.53 1.38 -5.63
C VAL A 60 -24.40 2.28 -6.11
N ILE A 61 -24.11 2.29 -7.42
CA ILE A 61 -23.08 3.16 -8.01
C ILE A 61 -23.42 4.64 -7.80
N ALA A 62 -24.68 5.05 -7.96
CA ALA A 62 -25.10 6.43 -7.77
C ALA A 62 -24.89 6.90 -6.32
N VAL A 63 -25.39 6.12 -5.34
CA VAL A 63 -25.19 6.41 -3.90
C VAL A 63 -23.70 6.41 -3.56
N PHE A 64 -22.96 5.48 -4.15
CA PHE A 64 -21.54 5.37 -3.96
C PHE A 64 -20.78 6.62 -4.42
N VAL A 65 -20.98 7.06 -5.67
CA VAL A 65 -20.25 8.20 -6.25
C VAL A 65 -20.62 9.50 -5.55
N LEU A 66 -21.92 9.73 -5.32
CA LEU A 66 -22.41 10.91 -4.62
C LEU A 66 -21.94 10.91 -3.16
N GLY A 67 -22.10 9.79 -2.47
CA GLY A 67 -21.67 9.63 -1.08
C GLY A 67 -20.17 9.80 -0.90
N PHE A 68 -19.37 9.31 -1.84
CA PHE A 68 -17.92 9.52 -1.85
C PHE A 68 -17.58 11.01 -1.96
N ALA A 69 -18.16 11.73 -2.94
CA ALA A 69 -17.91 13.17 -3.10
C ALA A 69 -18.35 13.98 -1.87
N VAL A 70 -19.54 13.69 -1.32
CA VAL A 70 -20.06 14.37 -0.13
C VAL A 70 -19.19 14.10 1.10
N MET A 71 -18.87 12.83 1.39
CA MET A 71 -17.99 12.48 2.51
C MET A 71 -16.61 13.12 2.36
N PHE A 72 -16.08 13.18 1.14
CA PHE A 72 -14.80 13.80 0.89
C PHE A 72 -14.78 15.29 1.26
N VAL A 73 -15.80 16.02 0.78
CA VAL A 73 -15.98 17.45 1.06
C VAL A 73 -16.16 17.68 2.56
N ILE A 74 -17.04 16.92 3.22
CA ILE A 74 -17.28 17.02 4.67
C ILE A 74 -15.97 16.78 5.43
N THR A 75 -15.23 15.73 5.08
CA THR A 75 -13.97 15.39 5.74
C THR A 75 -12.95 16.50 5.59
N ALA A 76 -12.75 17.02 4.37
CA ALA A 76 -11.77 18.07 4.10
C ALA A 76 -12.07 19.38 4.83
N TYR A 77 -13.35 19.80 4.86
CA TYR A 77 -13.73 21.01 5.60
C TYR A 77 -13.71 20.81 7.11
N MET A 78 -14.07 19.62 7.60
CA MET A 78 -14.05 19.30 9.03
C MET A 78 -12.61 19.26 9.57
N THR A 79 -11.68 18.61 8.87
CA THR A 79 -10.27 18.57 9.28
C THR A 79 -9.65 19.96 9.25
N ARG A 80 -9.92 20.75 8.21
CA ARG A 80 -9.48 22.15 8.12
C ARG A 80 -10.06 23.02 9.24
N GLY A 81 -11.35 22.89 9.54
CA GLY A 81 -12.00 23.61 10.64
C GLY A 81 -11.38 23.26 12.00
N LEU A 82 -11.12 21.98 12.24
CA LEU A 82 -10.53 21.52 13.49
C LEU A 82 -9.07 21.97 13.65
N GLN A 83 -8.30 22.02 12.55
CA GLN A 83 -6.94 22.58 12.55
C GLN A 83 -6.91 24.08 12.87
N LEU A 84 -7.92 24.84 12.43
CA LEU A 84 -8.06 26.26 12.77
C LEU A 84 -8.38 26.46 14.24
N ILE A 85 -9.30 25.65 14.80
CA ILE A 85 -9.72 25.74 16.21
C ILE A 85 -8.57 25.33 17.15
N THR A 86 -7.80 24.31 16.78
CA THR A 86 -6.69 23.78 17.61
C THR A 86 -5.41 24.61 17.51
N GLY A 87 -5.36 25.66 16.66
CA GLY A 87 -4.17 26.50 16.46
C GLY A 87 -2.96 25.75 15.86
N SER A 88 -3.17 24.51 15.41
CA SER A 88 -2.13 23.56 15.03
C SER A 88 -1.36 23.99 13.77
N HIS A 89 -1.96 24.85 12.94
CA HIS A 89 -1.34 25.36 11.70
C HIS A 89 -0.03 26.12 11.94
N LYS A 90 0.10 26.86 13.05
CA LYS A 90 1.34 27.61 13.37
C LYS A 90 2.41 26.72 13.98
N LYS A 91 2.03 25.77 14.84
CA LYS A 91 2.94 24.78 15.44
C LYS A 91 3.49 23.79 14.41
N ALA A 92 2.63 23.27 13.54
CA ALA A 92 3.03 22.35 12.48
C ALA A 92 3.91 23.03 11.42
N GLN A 93 3.64 24.30 11.08
CA GLN A 93 4.53 25.09 10.21
C GLN A 93 5.86 25.46 10.90
N ALA A 94 5.86 25.75 12.20
CA ALA A 94 7.08 26.05 12.96
C ALA A 94 7.96 24.81 13.13
N ALA A 95 7.40 23.66 13.52
CA ALA A 95 8.11 22.38 13.58
C ALA A 95 8.69 21.99 12.21
N ARG A 96 7.91 22.21 11.14
CA ARG A 96 8.35 21.97 9.76
C ARG A 96 9.46 22.93 9.30
N ALA A 97 9.48 24.16 9.78
CA ALA A 97 10.53 25.13 9.45
C ALA A 97 11.81 24.90 10.29
N GLU A 98 11.68 24.36 11.50
CA GLU A 98 12.79 24.06 12.41
C GLU A 98 13.51 22.74 12.03
N GLU A 99 12.78 21.76 11.48
CA GLU A 99 13.34 20.49 11.00
C GLU A 99 13.93 20.55 9.58
N LEU A 100 13.65 21.61 8.81
CA LEU A 100 14.20 21.86 7.46
C LEU A 100 15.44 22.80 7.48
N GLY A 101 16.16 22.89 8.61
CA GLY A 101 17.38 23.69 8.78
C GLY A 101 18.51 23.37 7.76
N PRO A 102 19.56 24.23 7.66
CA PRO A 102 20.57 24.12 6.62
C PRO A 102 21.28 22.77 6.69
N GLN A 103 21.20 22.06 5.57
CA GLN A 103 21.57 20.67 5.35
C GLN A 103 23.08 20.45 5.50
N GLU A 104 23.57 20.37 6.73
CA GLU A 104 24.91 19.86 7.07
C GLU A 104 24.74 18.90 8.26
N ASP A 105 25.17 17.65 8.08
CA ASP A 105 25.23 16.55 9.08
C ASP A 105 24.02 15.61 9.26
N GLU A 106 23.28 15.31 8.18
CA GLU A 106 22.50 14.05 8.11
C GLU A 106 23.22 12.97 7.27
N ILE A 107 23.27 11.77 7.82
CA ILE A 107 23.82 10.55 7.21
C ILE A 107 23.13 10.35 5.84
N PRO A 108 23.87 10.25 4.73
CA PRO A 108 23.31 10.39 3.39
C PRO A 108 22.54 9.13 2.97
N MET A 109 21.24 9.10 3.27
CA MET A 109 20.29 8.25 2.57
C MET A 109 19.46 9.13 1.64
N SER A 110 19.62 8.88 0.34
CA SER A 110 18.89 9.46 -0.79
C SER A 110 19.30 10.86 -1.27
N GLN A 111 20.51 10.97 -1.83
CA GLN A 111 20.73 11.88 -2.96
C GLN A 111 21.56 11.19 -4.06
N THR A 112 21.10 11.31 -5.31
CA THR A 112 21.93 11.18 -6.52
C THR A 112 21.30 12.09 -7.59
N PRO A 113 22.06 12.62 -8.57
CA PRO A 113 22.22 14.04 -8.81
C PRO A 113 21.24 14.58 -9.86
N LEU A 114 21.02 15.90 -9.83
CA LEU A 114 20.30 16.65 -10.86
C LEU A 114 20.90 16.44 -12.26
N PRO A 115 20.04 16.31 -13.29
CA PRO A 115 20.24 17.12 -14.49
C PRO A 115 19.10 18.12 -14.70
N GLN A 116 19.50 19.39 -14.68
CA GLN A 116 19.05 20.55 -15.46
C GLN A 116 17.55 20.73 -15.74
N GLU A 117 17.02 21.80 -15.15
CA GLU A 117 15.66 22.31 -15.26
C GLU A 117 15.20 22.53 -16.72
N THR A 118 13.93 22.18 -16.98
CA THR A 118 13.05 23.01 -17.80
C THR A 118 11.63 22.92 -17.21
N PRO A 119 10.93 24.05 -16.97
CA PRO A 119 9.81 24.12 -16.04
C PRO A 119 8.48 23.78 -16.72
N LEU A 120 7.58 23.16 -15.96
CA LEU A 120 6.09 23.20 -16.00
C LEU A 120 5.45 21.82 -15.81
N GLN A 121 4.40 21.83 -14.99
CA GLN A 121 3.29 20.86 -14.84
C GLN A 121 3.36 19.84 -13.69
N SER A 122 2.69 20.30 -12.63
CA SER A 122 2.05 19.68 -11.47
C SER A 122 1.25 18.38 -11.68
N THR A 123 1.37 17.41 -10.77
CA THR A 123 0.35 16.41 -10.32
C THR A 123 0.99 15.58 -9.17
N ASP A 124 0.37 15.10 -8.08
CA ASP A 124 -0.87 14.34 -7.88
C ASP A 124 -1.27 14.30 -6.39
N VAL A 125 -2.47 14.74 -6.00
CA VAL A 125 -2.94 14.80 -4.60
C VAL A 125 -4.03 13.73 -4.31
N SER A 126 -3.79 12.56 -3.67
CA SER A 126 -4.84 11.56 -3.29
C SER A 126 -4.68 11.09 -1.83
N ALA A 127 -5.51 11.46 -0.84
CA ALA A 127 -6.88 11.04 -0.54
C ALA A 127 -6.97 9.57 -0.15
N HIS A 128 -6.70 9.32 1.13
CA HIS A 128 -6.68 8.01 1.74
C HIS A 128 -8.03 7.65 2.35
N THR A 129 -8.60 6.55 1.88
CA THR A 129 -9.12 5.46 2.72
C THR A 129 -9.50 4.32 1.79
N SER A 130 -8.94 3.15 2.08
CA SER A 130 -8.84 1.95 1.24
C SER A 130 -7.56 1.93 0.39
N ALA A 131 -6.72 0.93 0.66
CA ALA A 131 -5.41 0.70 0.07
C ALA A 131 -4.28 1.59 0.61
N ILE A 132 -3.23 0.92 1.08
CA ILE A 132 -1.94 1.50 1.42
C ILE A 132 -1.38 2.25 0.19
N ALA A 133 -0.78 3.41 0.44
CA ALA A 133 -0.22 4.30 -0.57
C ALA A 133 0.70 3.56 -1.54
N LEU A 134 0.33 3.60 -2.81
CA LEU A 134 0.91 2.84 -3.93
C LEU A 134 1.70 3.73 -4.88
N THR A 135 2.20 4.87 -4.40
CA THR A 135 2.91 5.86 -5.22
C THR A 135 4.41 5.78 -5.01
N ASP A 136 4.94 4.58 -5.18
CA ASP A 136 6.27 4.39 -5.73
C ASP A 136 6.28 3.12 -6.58
N ILE A 137 5.94 3.30 -7.85
CA ILE A 137 6.32 2.33 -8.87
C ILE A 137 7.31 3.02 -9.77
N SER A 138 8.48 3.25 -9.22
CA SER A 138 9.72 3.05 -9.97
C SER A 138 10.33 1.74 -9.48
N ALA A 139 10.89 0.94 -10.39
CA ALA A 139 11.52 -0.32 -10.04
C ALA A 139 12.55 -0.10 -8.90
N PRO A 140 12.63 -1.00 -7.90
CA PRO A 140 13.65 -0.91 -6.87
C PRO A 140 15.06 -0.81 -7.42
N GLY A 141 15.79 0.24 -7.02
CA GLY A 141 17.24 0.15 -6.98
C GLY A 141 17.67 -0.96 -6.02
N ARG A 142 18.58 -1.83 -6.47
CA ARG A 142 19.08 -2.97 -5.69
C ARG A 142 19.91 -2.52 -4.50
N SER A 143 19.96 -3.36 -3.47
CA SER A 143 20.87 -3.24 -2.34
C SER A 143 22.32 -3.16 -2.83
N HIS A 144 22.99 -2.03 -2.60
CA HIS A 144 24.43 -1.89 -2.82
C HIS A 144 25.21 -2.42 -1.60
N GLU A 145 26.20 -3.25 -1.88
CA GLU A 145 27.20 -3.76 -0.95
C GLU A 145 28.24 -2.66 -0.65
N PRO A 146 28.68 -2.46 0.62
CA PRO A 146 29.57 -1.36 0.95
C PRO A 146 31.01 -1.70 0.54
N THR A 147 31.54 -1.00 -0.47
CA THR A 147 32.97 -1.07 -0.80
C THR A 147 33.70 0.09 -0.14
N HIS A 148 34.34 -0.13 1.00
CA HIS A 148 35.38 0.77 1.51
C HIS A 148 36.47 -0.01 2.25
N THR A 149 37.66 -0.08 1.65
CA THR A 149 38.93 -0.04 2.41
C THR A 149 39.95 0.79 1.62
N ARG A 150 40.30 1.97 2.14
CA ARG A 150 41.57 2.64 1.81
C ARG A 150 42.16 3.13 3.13
N PRO A 151 43.38 2.72 3.51
CA PRO A 151 43.98 3.14 4.76
C PRO A 151 44.57 4.55 4.62
N LEU A 152 44.36 5.32 5.68
CA LEU A 152 44.90 6.65 5.96
C LEU A 152 46.29 6.48 6.62
N SER A 153 47.31 7.15 6.10
CA SER A 153 48.56 7.39 6.84
C SER A 153 48.83 8.88 6.96
N ALA A 154 49.29 9.26 8.15
CA ALA A 154 49.25 10.58 8.75
C ALA A 154 50.41 11.53 8.35
N HIS A 155 50.09 12.83 8.32
CA HIS A 155 50.80 14.06 8.80
C HIS A 155 52.32 14.05 9.17
N PRO A 156 53.02 15.21 9.34
CA PRO A 156 52.61 16.64 9.24
C PRO A 156 53.64 17.64 8.60
N SER A 157 53.18 18.89 8.44
CA SER A 157 53.87 20.19 8.65
C SER A 157 55.09 20.62 7.79
N ALA A 158 54.94 21.73 7.06
CA ALA A 158 55.59 23.03 7.34
C ALA A 158 55.42 24.01 6.15
N SER A 159 54.86 25.20 6.40
CA SER A 159 54.97 26.38 5.52
C SER A 159 56.25 27.15 5.85
N PRO A 160 56.87 27.93 4.91
CA PRO A 160 56.44 29.32 4.79
C PRO A 160 56.53 29.95 3.36
N SER A 161 55.56 30.84 3.09
CA SER A 161 55.53 32.03 2.20
C SER A 161 56.58 32.25 1.09
N LEU A 162 56.08 32.45 -0.14
CA LEU A 162 56.63 33.38 -1.14
C LEU A 162 55.53 33.85 -2.13
N GLU A 163 55.67 35.11 -2.55
CA GLU A 163 54.82 36.00 -3.35
C GLU A 163 54.37 35.44 -4.72
N PRO A 164 53.22 35.89 -5.30
CA PRO A 164 52.59 35.20 -6.44
C PRO A 164 53.25 35.57 -7.78
N PRO A 165 53.69 34.60 -8.61
CA PRO A 165 53.97 34.87 -10.01
C PRO A 165 52.68 34.68 -10.84
N THR A 166 52.49 35.60 -11.77
CA THR A 166 51.43 35.69 -12.77
C THR A 166 51.09 34.33 -13.41
N PRO A 167 49.81 33.95 -13.56
CA PRO A 167 49.47 32.67 -14.15
C PRO A 167 49.90 32.62 -15.64
N PRO A 168 50.63 31.59 -16.09
CA PRO A 168 50.85 31.39 -17.52
C PRO A 168 49.51 31.06 -18.20
N ALA A 169 49.37 31.50 -19.45
CA ALA A 169 48.16 31.33 -20.25
C ALA A 169 47.63 29.90 -20.20
N SER A 170 46.33 29.76 -19.92
CA SER A 170 45.63 28.49 -19.89
C SER A 170 45.77 27.76 -21.24
N PRO A 171 46.12 26.46 -21.25
CA PRO A 171 46.12 25.69 -22.49
C PRO A 171 44.69 25.60 -23.04
N PRO A 172 44.51 25.49 -24.37
CA PRO A 172 43.19 25.41 -24.98
C PRO A 172 42.41 24.22 -24.42
N PRO A 173 41.07 24.32 -24.27
CA PRO A 173 40.26 23.25 -23.72
C PRO A 173 40.42 22.00 -24.59
N LEU A 174 40.85 20.90 -23.97
CA LEU A 174 40.93 19.60 -24.62
C LEU A 174 39.53 19.23 -25.17
N PRO A 175 39.44 18.61 -26.37
CA PRO A 175 38.17 18.20 -26.92
C PRO A 175 37.46 17.25 -25.95
N GLN A 176 36.17 17.51 -25.74
CA GLN A 176 35.31 16.76 -24.82
C GLN A 176 35.30 15.27 -25.22
N GLN A 177 36.04 14.45 -24.46
CA GLN A 177 36.06 13.00 -24.68
C GLN A 177 34.75 12.40 -24.16
N SER A 178 33.88 11.97 -25.08
CA SER A 178 32.75 11.10 -24.74
C SER A 178 33.30 9.75 -24.27
N PRO A 179 32.89 9.22 -23.11
CA PRO A 179 33.37 7.94 -22.62
C PRO A 179 33.08 6.81 -23.63
N PRO A 180 33.99 5.85 -23.80
CA PRO A 180 33.78 4.72 -24.72
C PRO A 180 32.55 3.90 -24.31
N ALA A 181 31.81 3.40 -25.31
CA ALA A 181 30.62 2.59 -25.07
C ALA A 181 30.95 1.39 -24.15
N PRO A 182 30.11 1.10 -23.14
CA PRO A 182 30.39 0.02 -22.20
C PRO A 182 30.44 -1.34 -22.93
N PRO A 183 31.35 -2.26 -22.55
CA PRO A 183 31.44 -3.59 -23.14
C PRO A 183 30.11 -4.35 -23.01
N ARG A 184 29.77 -5.18 -24.01
CA ARG A 184 28.49 -5.92 -24.09
C ARG A 184 28.12 -6.64 -22.79
N ALA A 185 29.10 -7.18 -22.07
CA ALA A 185 28.90 -7.83 -20.77
C ALA A 185 28.32 -6.89 -19.70
N ARG A 186 28.71 -5.60 -19.68
CA ARG A 186 28.14 -4.59 -18.77
C ARG A 186 26.72 -4.20 -19.14
N LEU A 187 26.37 -4.22 -20.42
CA LEU A 187 25.01 -4.00 -20.87
C LEU A 187 24.10 -5.18 -20.46
N TRP A 188 24.54 -6.41 -20.70
CA TRP A 188 23.83 -7.61 -20.26
C TRP A 188 23.72 -7.69 -18.74
N SER A 189 24.79 -7.36 -18.00
CA SER A 189 24.73 -7.31 -16.54
C SER A 189 23.72 -6.26 -16.09
N ALA A 190 23.69 -5.06 -16.69
CA ALA A 190 22.71 -4.03 -16.36
C ALA A 190 21.26 -4.43 -16.70
N ILE A 191 21.03 -5.11 -17.83
CA ILE A 191 19.69 -5.59 -18.21
C ILE A 191 19.21 -6.68 -17.25
N ILE A 192 20.03 -7.69 -16.99
CA ILE A 192 19.74 -8.72 -15.98
C ILE A 192 19.60 -8.09 -14.60
N GLN A 193 20.36 -7.02 -14.32
CA GLN A 193 20.28 -6.26 -13.08
C GLN A 193 18.87 -5.64 -12.91
N SER A 194 18.38 -5.03 -13.99
CA SER A 194 17.10 -4.33 -13.99
C SER A 194 15.86 -5.23 -13.98
N HIS A 195 15.94 -6.48 -14.46
CA HIS A 195 14.78 -7.37 -14.65
C HIS A 195 14.85 -8.69 -13.87
N LEU A 196 15.75 -8.84 -12.89
CA LEU A 196 15.96 -10.11 -12.19
C LEU A 196 14.70 -10.67 -11.53
N ASP A 197 13.90 -9.84 -10.86
CA ASP A 197 12.67 -10.32 -10.21
C ASP A 197 11.72 -10.91 -11.26
N THR A 198 11.49 -10.20 -12.36
CA THR A 198 10.67 -10.66 -13.49
C THR A 198 11.21 -11.96 -14.09
N ILE A 199 12.54 -12.08 -14.25
CA ILE A 199 13.19 -13.29 -14.78
C ILE A 199 13.00 -14.47 -13.81
N ILE A 200 13.17 -14.27 -12.51
CA ILE A 200 12.98 -15.33 -11.50
C ILE A 200 11.55 -15.84 -11.51
N TYR A 201 10.56 -14.94 -11.47
CA TYR A 201 9.15 -15.34 -11.49
C TYR A 201 8.76 -15.98 -12.83
N LEU A 202 9.36 -15.57 -13.94
CA LEU A 202 9.18 -16.24 -15.23
C LEU A 202 9.76 -17.65 -15.23
N ILE A 203 10.95 -17.85 -14.66
CA ILE A 203 11.57 -19.17 -14.49
C ILE A 203 10.66 -20.04 -13.60
N PHE A 204 10.19 -19.53 -12.47
CA PHE A 204 9.27 -20.28 -11.62
C PHE A 204 7.95 -20.60 -12.31
N LEU A 205 7.38 -19.69 -13.10
CA LEU A 205 6.17 -19.97 -13.89
C LEU A 205 6.41 -21.10 -14.88
N VAL A 206 7.50 -21.07 -15.64
CA VAL A 206 7.76 -22.03 -16.72
C VAL A 206 8.22 -23.39 -16.20
N PHE A 207 9.09 -23.43 -15.19
CA PHE A 207 9.71 -24.67 -14.72
C PHE A 207 9.01 -25.30 -13.52
N ILE A 208 8.20 -24.54 -12.77
CA ILE A 208 7.48 -25.05 -11.60
C ILE A 208 5.97 -24.90 -11.80
N GLY A 209 5.50 -23.69 -12.12
CA GLY A 209 4.08 -23.38 -12.25
C GLY A 209 3.35 -24.25 -13.28
N ILE A 210 3.78 -24.17 -14.54
CA ILE A 210 3.17 -24.91 -15.65
C ILE A 210 3.25 -26.43 -15.43
N PRO A 211 4.42 -27.03 -15.12
CA PRO A 211 4.50 -28.47 -14.90
C PRO A 211 3.61 -28.95 -13.75
N VAL A 212 3.64 -28.29 -12.58
CA VAL A 212 2.84 -28.70 -11.41
C VAL A 212 1.35 -28.56 -11.68
N TYR A 213 0.93 -27.50 -12.39
CA TYR A 213 -0.48 -27.30 -12.72
C TYR A 213 -1.03 -28.40 -13.63
N TYR A 214 -0.32 -28.73 -14.70
CA TYR A 214 -0.79 -29.71 -15.69
C TYR A 214 -0.50 -31.16 -15.31
N ALA A 215 0.50 -31.43 -14.47
CA ALA A 215 0.83 -32.79 -14.01
C ALA A 215 0.03 -33.19 -12.76
N ASP A 216 0.00 -32.34 -11.75
CA ASP A 216 -0.58 -32.65 -10.43
C ASP A 216 -1.95 -32.00 -10.19
N GLY A 217 -2.39 -31.10 -11.07
CA GLY A 217 -3.64 -30.35 -10.90
C GLY A 217 -3.56 -29.25 -9.83
N TYR A 218 -2.38 -28.96 -9.29
CA TYR A 218 -2.23 -27.98 -8.22
C TYR A 218 -2.04 -26.56 -8.76
N ALA A 219 -3.05 -25.72 -8.56
CA ALA A 219 -3.17 -24.38 -9.13
C ALA A 219 -2.20 -23.32 -8.57
N MET A 220 -1.80 -23.46 -7.31
CA MET A 220 -1.12 -22.39 -6.57
C MET A 220 0.17 -21.88 -7.24
N PRO A 221 1.15 -22.74 -7.61
CA PRO A 221 2.43 -22.24 -8.11
C PRO A 221 2.29 -21.47 -9.42
N LEU A 222 1.39 -21.92 -10.30
CA LEU A 222 1.07 -21.24 -11.56
C LEU A 222 0.35 -19.91 -11.28
N HIS A 223 -0.75 -19.96 -10.53
CA HIS A 223 -1.57 -18.78 -10.25
C HIS A 223 -0.76 -17.68 -9.54
N LEU A 224 0.11 -18.05 -8.58
CA LEU A 224 0.93 -17.12 -7.81
C LEU A 224 1.97 -16.42 -8.69
N THR A 225 2.78 -17.20 -9.40
CA THR A 225 3.85 -16.66 -10.26
C THR A 225 3.27 -15.84 -11.42
N PHE A 226 2.15 -16.27 -11.98
CA PHE A 226 1.43 -15.53 -13.01
C PHE A 226 0.88 -14.21 -12.49
N THR A 227 0.24 -14.19 -11.31
CA THR A 227 -0.27 -12.95 -10.68
C THR A 227 0.84 -11.92 -10.49
N ILE A 228 1.98 -12.35 -9.96
CA ILE A 228 3.15 -11.47 -9.72
C ILE A 228 3.73 -10.97 -11.04
N LEU A 229 3.82 -11.82 -12.07
CA LEU A 229 4.29 -11.41 -13.38
C LEU A 229 3.35 -10.39 -14.04
N MET A 230 2.04 -10.61 -13.97
CA MET A 230 1.03 -9.67 -14.48
C MET A 230 1.08 -8.33 -13.72
N TYR A 231 1.42 -8.36 -12.43
CA TYR A 231 1.70 -7.14 -11.69
C TYR A 231 2.91 -6.40 -12.26
N PHE A 232 4.06 -7.06 -12.44
CA PHE A 232 5.22 -6.43 -13.08
C PHE A 232 4.92 -5.89 -14.49
N VAL A 233 4.11 -6.59 -15.27
CA VAL A 233 3.65 -6.09 -16.58
C VAL A 233 2.83 -4.81 -16.40
N ALA A 234 1.90 -4.76 -15.46
CA ALA A 234 1.15 -3.54 -15.13
C ALA A 234 2.06 -2.40 -14.64
N LEU A 235 3.14 -2.72 -13.93
CA LEU A 235 4.20 -1.77 -13.54
C LEU A 235 5.10 -1.33 -14.69
N SER A 236 5.06 -1.98 -15.85
CA SER A 236 5.85 -1.55 -17.02
C SER A 236 5.13 -0.51 -17.88
N LEU A 237 3.82 -0.33 -17.67
CA LEU A 237 3.01 0.65 -18.41
C LEU A 237 3.53 2.10 -18.21
N PRO A 238 3.44 2.99 -19.21
CA PRO A 238 3.88 4.38 -19.05
C PRO A 238 3.09 5.12 -17.95
N LEU A 239 3.71 6.04 -17.24
CA LEU A 239 3.10 6.77 -16.11
C LEU A 239 1.76 7.44 -16.44
N LYS A 240 1.62 7.99 -17.67
CA LYS A 240 0.36 8.59 -18.16
C LYS A 240 -0.82 7.62 -18.14
N TRP A 241 -0.55 6.35 -18.46
CA TRP A 241 -1.57 5.31 -18.50
C TRP A 241 -1.88 4.80 -17.10
N ARG A 242 -0.90 4.77 -16.18
CA ARG A 242 -1.11 4.32 -14.79
C ARG A 242 -2.10 5.17 -13.99
N GLN A 243 -2.28 6.45 -14.37
CA GLN A 243 -3.30 7.31 -13.76
C GLN A 243 -4.73 6.85 -14.02
N PHE A 244 -4.97 6.14 -15.13
CA PHE A 244 -6.29 5.60 -15.49
C PHE A 244 -6.36 4.08 -15.29
N LEU A 245 -5.26 3.40 -15.57
CA LEU A 245 -5.07 1.96 -15.48
C LEU A 245 -4.27 1.65 -14.21
N HIS A 246 -4.94 1.68 -13.05
CA HIS A 246 -4.30 1.40 -11.78
C HIS A 246 -3.63 0.01 -11.82
N PRO A 247 -2.33 -0.12 -11.51
CA PRO A 247 -1.57 -1.34 -11.75
C PRO A 247 -2.17 -2.60 -11.12
N VAL A 248 -2.77 -2.49 -9.93
CA VAL A 248 -3.44 -3.62 -9.26
C VAL A 248 -4.71 -4.09 -9.99
N ILE A 249 -5.47 -3.16 -10.59
CA ILE A 249 -6.70 -3.50 -11.32
C ILE A 249 -6.34 -4.16 -12.64
N VAL A 250 -5.34 -3.59 -13.32
CA VAL A 250 -4.81 -4.11 -14.58
C VAL A 250 -4.23 -5.51 -14.36
N SER A 251 -3.42 -5.68 -13.33
CA SER A 251 -2.84 -6.99 -13.00
C SER A 251 -3.91 -8.00 -12.64
N ALA A 252 -4.92 -7.63 -11.85
CA ALA A 252 -6.04 -8.52 -11.52
C ALA A 252 -6.82 -8.94 -12.76
N LEU A 253 -7.14 -8.00 -13.66
CA LEU A 253 -7.83 -8.29 -14.92
C LEU A 253 -7.04 -9.26 -15.79
N PHE A 254 -5.74 -9.01 -16.01
CA PHE A 254 -4.90 -9.91 -16.78
C PHE A 254 -4.70 -11.26 -16.08
N THR A 255 -4.67 -11.27 -14.73
CA THR A 255 -4.61 -12.50 -13.94
C THR A 255 -5.86 -13.34 -14.18
N VAL A 256 -7.07 -12.78 -14.03
CA VAL A 256 -8.34 -13.48 -14.28
C VAL A 256 -8.40 -14.03 -15.70
N LEU A 257 -8.04 -13.22 -16.70
CA LEU A 257 -8.02 -13.67 -18.09
C LEU A 257 -7.01 -14.79 -18.33
N GLY A 258 -5.81 -14.69 -17.75
CA GLY A 258 -4.76 -15.68 -17.94
C GLY A 258 -5.04 -17.00 -17.23
N ILE A 259 -5.47 -16.99 -15.96
CA ILE A 259 -5.86 -18.23 -15.27
C ILE A 259 -7.06 -18.90 -15.94
N TRP A 260 -7.98 -18.10 -16.51
CA TRP A 260 -9.07 -18.65 -17.31
C TRP A 260 -8.55 -19.36 -18.57
N ILE A 261 -7.57 -18.79 -19.28
CA ILE A 261 -6.91 -19.44 -20.41
C ILE A 261 -6.22 -20.75 -19.98
N PHE A 262 -5.47 -20.74 -18.87
CA PHE A 262 -4.81 -21.96 -18.37
C PHE A 262 -5.82 -23.05 -17.98
N GLY A 263 -6.92 -22.68 -17.33
CA GLY A 263 -7.98 -23.62 -16.97
C GLY A 263 -8.76 -24.15 -18.18
N LEU A 264 -8.95 -23.33 -19.21
CA LEU A 264 -9.50 -23.78 -20.51
C LEU A 264 -8.60 -24.84 -21.16
N ILE A 265 -7.28 -24.65 -21.10
CA ILE A 265 -6.31 -25.62 -21.62
C ILE A 265 -6.31 -26.92 -20.80
N GLN A 266 -6.53 -26.85 -19.49
CA GLN A 266 -6.62 -28.05 -18.63
C GLN A 266 -7.94 -28.82 -18.81
N GLY A 267 -8.96 -28.21 -19.43
CA GLY A 267 -10.24 -28.86 -19.70
C GLY A 267 -11.31 -28.62 -18.64
N HIS A 268 -11.15 -27.62 -17.75
CA HIS A 268 -12.15 -27.23 -16.73
C HIS A 268 -13.47 -26.65 -17.29
N GLY A 269 -13.69 -26.72 -18.61
CA GLY A 269 -14.87 -26.16 -19.28
C GLY A 269 -14.84 -24.64 -19.35
N LYS A 270 -15.96 -24.02 -19.75
CA LYS A 270 -16.06 -22.55 -19.91
C LYS A 270 -16.31 -21.79 -18.61
N SER A 271 -16.52 -22.48 -17.49
CA SER A 271 -16.85 -21.88 -16.20
C SER A 271 -15.62 -21.30 -15.51
N LEU A 272 -15.71 -20.04 -15.08
CA LEU A 272 -14.63 -19.32 -14.40
C LEU A 272 -14.59 -19.61 -12.89
N ASP A 273 -15.75 -19.89 -12.29
CA ASP A 273 -15.93 -20.09 -10.85
C ASP A 273 -14.98 -21.13 -10.23
N PRO A 274 -14.84 -22.38 -10.74
CA PRO A 274 -13.95 -23.36 -10.12
C PRO A 274 -12.48 -22.92 -10.15
N ILE A 275 -12.05 -22.21 -11.19
CA ILE A 275 -10.68 -21.69 -11.32
C ILE A 275 -10.42 -20.59 -10.28
N LEU A 276 -11.43 -19.77 -9.99
CA LEU A 276 -11.36 -18.72 -8.97
C LEU A 276 -11.44 -19.29 -7.54
N GLU A 277 -12.19 -20.37 -7.33
CA GLU A 277 -12.20 -21.11 -6.08
C GLU A 277 -10.84 -21.77 -5.80
N ASP A 278 -10.18 -22.35 -6.81
CA ASP A 278 -8.81 -22.85 -6.70
C ASP A 278 -7.78 -21.73 -6.47
N TYR A 279 -8.07 -20.52 -6.96
CA TYR A 279 -7.24 -19.35 -6.71
C TYR A 279 -7.27 -18.92 -5.25
N THR A 280 -8.42 -18.98 -4.57
CA THR A 280 -8.56 -18.65 -3.14
C THR A 280 -9.40 -19.72 -2.44
N THR A 281 -8.74 -20.67 -1.80
CA THR A 281 -9.38 -21.79 -1.12
C THR A 281 -9.80 -21.44 0.31
N GLY A 282 -9.35 -20.28 0.83
CA GLY A 282 -9.64 -19.81 2.18
C GLY A 282 -8.72 -20.41 3.25
N LEU A 283 -7.69 -21.16 2.83
CA LEU A 283 -6.64 -21.72 3.69
C LEU A 283 -5.46 -20.75 3.85
N LYS A 284 -5.70 -19.70 4.63
CA LYS A 284 -4.62 -18.80 5.08
C LYS A 284 -3.63 -19.53 5.98
N TYR A 285 -2.41 -19.01 6.08
CA TYR A 285 -1.36 -19.56 6.94
C TYR A 285 -1.76 -19.72 8.41
N LEU A 286 -2.57 -18.79 8.95
CA LEU A 286 -3.07 -18.90 10.31
C LEU A 286 -3.90 -20.18 10.52
N LYS A 287 -4.75 -20.56 9.56
CA LYS A 287 -5.53 -21.82 9.64
C LYS A 287 -4.64 -23.06 9.51
N LEU A 288 -3.59 -22.98 8.69
CA LEU A 288 -2.59 -24.05 8.57
C LEU A 288 -1.84 -24.23 9.89
N TRP A 289 -1.46 -23.12 10.55
CA TRP A 289 -0.77 -23.13 11.84
C TRP A 289 -1.66 -23.65 12.98
N GLU A 290 -2.93 -23.24 13.01
CA GLU A 290 -3.93 -23.70 13.99
C GLU A 290 -4.41 -25.14 13.74
N HIS A 291 -3.90 -25.81 12.69
CA HIS A 291 -4.33 -27.15 12.27
C HIS A 291 -5.86 -27.25 12.06
N SER A 292 -6.49 -26.12 11.71
CA SER A 292 -7.94 -25.98 11.52
C SER A 292 -8.28 -26.07 10.03
N TYR A 293 -7.97 -27.22 9.44
CA TYR A 293 -8.22 -27.50 8.01
C TYR A 293 -8.65 -28.95 7.80
N THR A 294 -9.39 -29.18 6.72
CA THR A 294 -9.77 -30.53 6.28
C THR A 294 -8.58 -31.21 5.60
N THR A 295 -8.31 -32.46 5.97
CA THR A 295 -7.23 -33.25 5.39
C THR A 295 -7.41 -33.37 3.88
N GLY A 296 -6.50 -32.76 3.11
CA GLY A 296 -6.47 -32.82 1.64
C GLY A 296 -6.70 -31.49 0.90
N GLN A 297 -7.11 -30.42 1.58
CA GLN A 297 -7.25 -29.10 0.96
C GLN A 297 -5.91 -28.35 0.99
N LEU A 298 -5.46 -27.85 -0.17
CA LEU A 298 -4.21 -27.11 -0.33
C LEU A 298 -4.46 -25.59 -0.45
N PRO A 299 -3.51 -24.74 -0.02
CA PRO A 299 -3.67 -23.29 -0.12
C PRO A 299 -3.60 -22.80 -1.57
N GLY A 300 -4.47 -21.84 -1.92
CA GLY A 300 -4.43 -21.17 -3.22
C GLY A 300 -3.38 -20.06 -3.28
N ALA A 301 -3.16 -19.51 -4.48
CA ALA A 301 -2.28 -18.36 -4.68
C ALA A 301 -2.78 -17.10 -3.93
N GLY A 302 -4.09 -16.89 -3.93
CA GLY A 302 -4.74 -15.82 -3.20
C GLY A 302 -4.58 -15.94 -1.69
N ASP A 303 -4.52 -17.15 -1.14
CA ASP A 303 -4.32 -17.38 0.29
C ASP A 303 -2.90 -17.05 0.75
N ILE A 304 -1.90 -17.34 -0.09
CA ILE A 304 -0.49 -16.97 0.15
C ILE A 304 -0.36 -15.44 0.13
N LEU A 305 -0.87 -14.79 -0.92
CA LEU A 305 -0.82 -13.33 -1.04
C LEU A 305 -1.58 -12.65 0.11
N SER A 306 -2.75 -13.18 0.49
CA SER A 306 -3.53 -12.69 1.63
C SER A 306 -2.82 -12.89 2.98
N THR A 307 -2.04 -13.96 3.13
CA THR A 307 -1.22 -14.18 4.33
C THR A 307 -0.13 -13.10 4.45
N VAL A 308 0.57 -12.83 3.35
CA VAL A 308 1.61 -11.79 3.35
C VAL A 308 0.97 -10.40 3.51
N LEU A 309 -0.24 -10.19 3.00
CA LEU A 309 -1.02 -8.98 3.28
C LEU A 309 -1.28 -8.81 4.78
N ASP A 310 -1.73 -9.86 5.47
CA ASP A 310 -1.98 -9.82 6.92
C ASP A 310 -0.69 -9.44 7.68
N ALA A 311 0.47 -10.00 7.31
CA ALA A 311 1.78 -9.61 7.85
C ALA A 311 2.17 -8.16 7.53
N SER A 312 1.85 -7.68 6.32
CA SER A 312 2.11 -6.30 5.89
C SER A 312 1.29 -5.29 6.71
N ILE A 313 0.04 -5.62 7.03
CA ILE A 313 -0.84 -4.80 7.88
C ILE A 313 -0.23 -4.67 9.28
N VAL A 314 0.30 -5.76 9.85
CA VAL A 314 1.05 -5.69 11.12
C VAL A 314 2.30 -4.82 10.97
N GLY A 315 2.98 -4.90 9.83
CA GLY A 315 4.13 -4.04 9.50
C GLY A 315 3.84 -2.54 9.54
N LEU A 316 2.59 -2.11 9.27
CA LEU A 316 2.19 -0.69 9.39
C LEU A 316 2.26 -0.17 10.84
N ALA A 317 2.28 -1.06 11.84
CA ALA A 317 2.49 -0.65 13.23
C ALA A 317 3.86 -0.01 13.45
N LEU A 318 4.88 -0.36 12.65
CA LEU A 318 6.23 0.17 12.78
C LEU A 318 6.30 1.70 12.52
N PRO A 319 5.86 2.22 11.36
CA PRO A 319 5.83 3.68 11.16
C PRO A 319 4.89 4.38 12.16
N MET A 320 3.78 3.76 12.56
CA MET A 320 2.91 4.31 13.61
C MET A 320 3.62 4.43 14.96
N TYR A 321 4.47 3.47 15.32
CA TYR A 321 5.27 3.52 16.54
C TYR A 321 6.41 4.55 16.47
N GLN A 322 7.04 4.68 15.31
CA GLN A 322 8.11 5.67 15.06
C GLN A 322 7.59 7.10 15.27
N TYR A 323 6.42 7.43 14.71
CA TYR A 323 5.82 8.76 14.80
C TYR A 323 4.81 8.92 15.96
N ARG A 324 4.80 8.02 16.94
CA ARG A 324 3.80 7.99 18.03
C ARG A 324 3.69 9.29 18.83
N ARG A 325 4.79 10.03 19.01
CA ARG A 325 4.78 11.28 19.79
C ARG A 325 3.96 12.35 19.09
N GLU A 326 4.13 12.48 17.77
CA GLU A 326 3.37 13.39 16.93
C GLU A 326 1.90 12.95 16.82
N LEU A 327 1.65 11.64 16.75
CA LEU A 327 0.28 11.09 16.81
C LEU A 327 -0.44 11.44 18.12
N VAL A 328 0.27 11.42 19.25
CA VAL A 328 -0.27 11.81 20.55
C VAL A 328 -0.52 13.32 20.62
N GLU A 329 0.39 14.15 20.09
CA GLU A 329 0.20 15.61 20.06
C GLU A 329 -1.03 16.01 19.22
N HIS A 330 -1.28 15.32 18.10
CA HIS A 330 -2.43 15.58 17.22
C HIS A 330 -3.63 14.64 17.46
N PHE A 331 -3.65 13.89 18.57
CA PHE A 331 -4.63 12.84 18.82
C PHE A 331 -6.09 13.30 18.67
N VAL A 332 -6.44 14.46 19.24
CA VAL A 332 -7.80 15.02 19.15
C VAL A 332 -8.17 15.39 17.71
N ALA A 333 -7.21 15.95 16.97
CA ALA A 333 -7.41 16.31 15.57
C ALA A 333 -7.60 15.09 14.65
N ILE A 334 -7.16 13.92 15.09
CA ILE A 334 -7.33 12.63 14.38
C ILE A 334 -8.60 11.93 14.83
N ILE A 335 -8.84 11.79 16.14
CA ILE A 335 -9.97 11.03 16.69
C ILE A 335 -11.31 11.71 16.39
N ALA A 336 -11.42 13.01 16.61
CA ALA A 336 -12.71 13.70 16.52
C ALA A 336 -13.33 13.58 15.11
N PRO A 337 -12.58 13.81 14.00
CA PRO A 337 -13.06 13.52 12.66
C PRO A 337 -13.53 12.08 12.47
N ASN A 338 -12.73 11.09 12.90
CA ASN A 338 -13.05 9.68 12.72
C ASN A 338 -14.33 9.27 13.45
N VAL A 339 -14.56 9.76 14.68
CA VAL A 339 -15.79 9.49 15.44
C VAL A 339 -17.00 10.11 14.74
N ILE A 340 -16.92 11.40 14.37
CA ILE A 340 -18.03 12.11 13.73
C ILE A 340 -18.38 11.47 12.39
N LEU A 341 -17.39 11.15 11.58
CA LEU A 341 -17.59 10.51 10.28
C LEU A 341 -18.12 9.08 10.42
N SER A 342 -17.66 8.33 11.42
CA SER A 342 -18.13 6.96 11.67
C SER A 342 -19.61 6.96 12.04
N ILE A 343 -20.02 7.83 12.96
CA ILE A 343 -21.43 8.01 13.32
C ILE A 343 -22.22 8.48 12.09
N GLY A 344 -21.73 9.50 11.38
CA GLY A 344 -22.38 10.00 10.16
C GLY A 344 -22.59 8.91 9.12
N SER A 345 -21.58 8.08 8.87
CA SER A 345 -21.65 6.95 7.95
C SER A 345 -22.65 5.88 8.41
N LEU A 346 -22.64 5.56 9.71
CA LEU A 346 -23.49 4.53 10.31
C LEU A 346 -24.99 4.85 10.18
N TYR A 347 -25.38 6.12 10.33
CA TYR A 347 -26.79 6.54 10.27
C TYR A 347 -27.21 7.03 8.86
N ALA A 348 -26.34 7.74 8.13
CA ALA A 348 -26.72 8.37 6.86
C ALA A 348 -26.80 7.37 5.70
N TYR A 349 -25.86 6.42 5.59
CA TYR A 349 -25.85 5.51 4.44
C TYR A 349 -27.01 4.52 4.44
N PRO A 350 -27.30 3.78 5.54
CA PRO A 350 -28.42 2.84 5.55
C PRO A 350 -29.76 3.51 5.28
N SER A 351 -30.00 4.68 5.89
CA SER A 351 -31.23 5.44 5.68
C SER A 351 -31.37 5.92 4.23
N LEU A 352 -30.31 6.49 3.64
CA LEU A 352 -30.32 6.94 2.25
C LEU A 352 -30.53 5.79 1.27
N CYS A 353 -29.83 4.66 1.47
CA CYS A 353 -29.97 3.47 0.63
C CYS A 353 -31.39 2.89 0.69
N TYR A 354 -31.99 2.86 1.88
CA TYR A 354 -33.35 2.36 2.07
C TYR A 354 -34.39 3.24 1.37
N VAL A 355 -34.28 4.57 1.49
CA VAL A 355 -35.18 5.52 0.81
C VAL A 355 -35.09 5.42 -0.72
N ILE A 356 -33.92 5.06 -1.26
CA ILE A 356 -33.70 4.84 -2.70
C ILE A 356 -34.26 3.47 -3.17
N GLY A 357 -34.77 2.67 -2.23
CA GLY A 357 -35.41 1.37 -2.49
C GLY A 357 -34.40 0.24 -2.64
N ILE A 358 -33.27 0.28 -1.92
CA ILE A 358 -32.35 -0.85 -1.76
C ILE A 358 -32.87 -1.72 -0.60
N SER A 359 -32.80 -3.05 -0.75
CA SER A 359 -33.27 -3.99 0.27
C SER A 359 -32.60 -3.77 1.63
N ALA A 360 -33.31 -4.06 2.71
CA ALA A 360 -32.86 -3.72 4.05
C ALA A 360 -31.49 -4.31 4.44
N PRO A 361 -31.21 -5.61 4.21
CA PRO A 361 -29.89 -6.18 4.52
C PRO A 361 -28.76 -5.54 3.71
N ARG A 362 -29.03 -5.17 2.45
CA ARG A 362 -28.03 -4.52 1.60
C ARG A 362 -27.81 -3.07 2.00
N SER A 363 -28.86 -2.35 2.39
CA SER A 363 -28.74 -0.98 2.90
C SER A 363 -27.88 -0.91 4.16
N LEU A 364 -28.04 -1.87 5.08
CA LEU A 364 -27.19 -1.99 6.28
C LEU A 364 -25.72 -2.27 5.93
N ALA A 365 -25.45 -3.02 4.85
CA ALA A 365 -24.09 -3.26 4.36
C ALA A 365 -23.38 -1.98 3.92
N PHE A 366 -24.10 -0.90 3.56
CA PHE A 366 -23.48 0.38 3.20
C PHE A 366 -22.92 1.14 4.41
N ALA A 367 -23.33 0.82 5.65
CA ALA A 367 -22.80 1.47 6.84
C ALA A 367 -21.28 1.31 6.98
N SER A 368 -20.76 0.15 6.55
CA SER A 368 -19.36 -0.25 6.64
C SER A 368 -18.61 -0.21 5.29
N ARG A 369 -19.17 0.51 4.30
CA ARG A 369 -18.63 0.54 2.92
C ARG A 369 -17.20 1.06 2.77
N SER A 370 -16.72 1.83 3.74
CA SER A 370 -15.40 2.48 3.73
C SER A 370 -14.42 1.78 4.68
N LEU A 371 -14.79 0.62 5.22
CA LEU A 371 -13.93 -0.20 6.08
C LEU A 371 -13.12 -1.16 5.23
N THR A 372 -11.93 -1.53 5.73
CA THR A 372 -11.20 -2.71 5.23
C THR A 372 -12.10 -3.93 5.35
N LEU A 373 -12.08 -4.81 4.35
CA LEU A 373 -12.91 -6.01 4.30
C LEU A 373 -12.94 -6.81 5.62
N ALA A 374 -11.77 -6.97 6.27
CA ALA A 374 -11.64 -7.66 7.56
C ALA A 374 -12.42 -7.00 8.72
N LEU A 375 -12.60 -5.68 8.69
CA LEU A 375 -13.40 -4.92 9.65
C LEU A 375 -14.85 -4.72 9.16
N ALA A 376 -15.05 -4.68 7.84
CA ALA A 376 -16.34 -4.43 7.22
C ALA A 376 -17.30 -5.60 7.42
N ILE A 377 -16.84 -6.84 7.23
CA ILE A 377 -17.63 -8.06 7.42
C ILE A 377 -18.21 -8.15 8.83
N PRO A 378 -17.42 -8.11 9.92
CA PRO A 378 -17.97 -8.20 11.27
C PRO A 378 -18.87 -7.00 11.62
N ALA A 379 -18.55 -5.78 11.15
CA ALA A 379 -19.41 -4.62 11.35
C ALA A 379 -20.79 -4.79 10.69
N THR A 380 -20.84 -5.34 9.47
CA THR A 380 -22.09 -5.63 8.77
C THR A 380 -22.85 -6.78 9.42
N ALA A 381 -22.15 -7.84 9.85
CA ALA A 381 -22.76 -8.97 10.55
C ALA A 381 -23.44 -8.53 11.85
N ASN A 382 -22.81 -7.65 12.63
CA ASN A 382 -23.40 -7.05 13.83
C ASN A 382 -24.72 -6.31 13.55
N LEU A 383 -24.80 -5.66 12.39
CA LEU A 383 -26.01 -4.98 11.93
C LEU A 383 -27.03 -5.93 11.29
N GLY A 384 -26.70 -7.20 11.05
CA GLY A 384 -27.56 -8.13 10.29
C GLY A 384 -27.66 -7.78 8.80
N GLY A 385 -26.66 -7.10 8.26
CA GLY A 385 -26.58 -6.77 6.83
C GLY A 385 -26.01 -7.91 5.98
N ASP A 386 -26.02 -7.72 4.67
CA ASP A 386 -25.49 -8.70 3.72
C ASP A 386 -23.96 -8.61 3.58
N GLU A 387 -23.27 -9.63 4.10
CA GLU A 387 -21.80 -9.76 4.06
C GLU A 387 -21.23 -9.79 2.63
N LYS A 388 -21.99 -10.35 1.67
CA LYS A 388 -21.54 -10.41 0.27
C LYS A 388 -21.59 -9.03 -0.37
N THR A 389 -22.64 -8.27 -0.09
CA THR A 389 -22.78 -6.88 -0.57
C THR A 389 -21.70 -5.98 0.03
N VAL A 390 -21.43 -6.05 1.35
CA VAL A 390 -20.36 -5.21 1.93
C VAL A 390 -19.01 -5.55 1.33
N ALA A 391 -18.73 -6.85 1.08
CA ALA A 391 -17.48 -7.24 0.45
C ALA A 391 -17.30 -6.59 -0.92
N ALA A 392 -18.29 -6.71 -1.80
CA ALA A 392 -18.25 -6.10 -3.12
C ALA A 392 -18.14 -4.56 -3.05
N VAL A 393 -18.94 -3.91 -2.20
CA VAL A 393 -18.95 -2.43 -2.08
C VAL A 393 -17.66 -1.90 -1.46
N ALA A 394 -17.06 -2.58 -0.48
CA ALA A 394 -15.79 -2.20 0.12
C ALA A 394 -14.63 -2.28 -0.91
N ILE A 395 -14.62 -3.33 -1.73
CA ILE A 395 -13.63 -3.53 -2.80
C ILE A 395 -13.77 -2.43 -3.86
N MET A 396 -15.00 -2.17 -4.32
CA MET A 396 -15.29 -1.06 -5.23
C MET A 396 -14.92 0.30 -4.64
N SER A 397 -15.10 0.46 -3.33
CA SER A 397 -14.65 1.65 -2.59
C SER A 397 -13.16 1.86 -2.68
N GLY A 398 -12.38 0.79 -2.53
CA GLY A 398 -10.94 0.81 -2.71
C GLY A 398 -10.51 1.26 -4.09
N ILE A 399 -11.12 0.67 -5.13
CA ILE A 399 -10.81 1.03 -6.52
C ILE A 399 -11.06 2.50 -6.78
N VAL A 400 -12.26 2.99 -6.44
CA VAL A 400 -12.63 4.36 -6.79
C VAL A 400 -11.87 5.37 -5.94
N GLY A 401 -11.61 5.07 -4.66
CA GLY A 401 -10.75 5.89 -3.81
C GLY A 401 -9.36 6.07 -4.42
N ALA A 402 -8.74 4.98 -4.89
CA ALA A 402 -7.43 5.01 -5.52
C ALA A 402 -7.41 5.78 -6.87
N LEU A 403 -8.49 5.73 -7.65
CA LEU A 403 -8.57 6.36 -8.98
C LEU A 403 -8.97 7.84 -8.94
N ILE A 404 -9.88 8.20 -8.04
CA ILE A 404 -10.53 9.52 -8.02
C ILE A 404 -9.93 10.42 -6.95
N GLY A 405 -9.41 9.86 -5.86
CA GLY A 405 -8.89 10.63 -4.75
C GLY A 405 -7.84 11.67 -5.20
N SER A 406 -6.96 11.28 -6.16
CA SER A 406 -5.86 12.10 -6.69
C SER A 406 -6.35 13.39 -7.34
N LYS A 407 -7.49 13.24 -8.00
CA LYS A 407 -8.11 14.27 -8.81
C LYS A 407 -8.88 15.22 -7.92
N ILE A 408 -9.56 14.72 -6.88
CA ILE A 408 -10.37 15.58 -6.00
C ILE A 408 -9.50 16.52 -5.18
N LEU A 409 -8.42 16.06 -4.53
CA LEU A 409 -7.63 17.01 -3.74
C LEU A 409 -6.87 18.01 -4.63
N THR A 410 -6.47 17.60 -5.85
CA THR A 410 -5.91 18.52 -6.84
C THR A 410 -6.94 19.58 -7.22
N TRP A 411 -8.20 19.17 -7.43
CA TRP A 411 -9.32 20.08 -7.69
C TRP A 411 -9.60 21.04 -6.53
N MET A 412 -9.48 20.57 -5.28
CA MET A 412 -9.67 21.39 -4.08
C MET A 412 -8.45 22.28 -3.73
N LYS A 413 -7.40 22.29 -4.58
CA LYS A 413 -6.17 23.11 -4.40
C LYS A 413 -5.47 22.89 -3.05
N ILE A 414 -5.55 21.69 -2.49
CA ILE A 414 -4.82 21.35 -1.27
C ILE A 414 -3.43 20.82 -1.69
N PRO A 415 -2.32 21.48 -1.34
CA PRO A 415 -0.97 21.08 -1.75
C PRO A 415 -0.47 19.88 -0.92
N GLU A 416 -1.19 18.77 -0.91
CA GLU A 416 -0.85 17.55 -0.16
C GLU A 416 -0.19 16.46 -1.01
N ALA A 417 -0.23 16.61 -2.33
CA ALA A 417 0.32 15.68 -3.32
C ALA A 417 1.77 15.32 -3.05
N LEU A 418 2.53 16.38 -2.83
CA LEU A 418 3.96 16.33 -2.65
C LEU A 418 4.28 15.86 -1.23
N LEU A 419 3.45 16.21 -0.25
CA LEU A 419 3.67 15.94 1.16
C LEU A 419 3.61 14.47 1.52
N LEU A 420 2.66 13.72 0.99
CA LEU A 420 2.56 12.27 1.22
C LEU A 420 3.71 11.47 0.60
N ARG A 421 4.37 12.04 -0.41
CA ARG A 421 5.51 11.43 -1.10
C ARG A 421 6.83 11.74 -0.42
N THR A 422 6.91 12.88 0.26
CA THR A 422 8.11 13.33 0.96
C THR A 422 8.08 13.05 2.46
N ASP A 423 6.89 12.88 3.05
CA ASP A 423 6.73 12.79 4.50
C ASP A 423 6.18 11.42 4.95
N PRO A 424 7.03 10.53 5.48
CA PRO A 424 6.60 9.25 6.06
C PRO A 424 5.61 9.40 7.24
N ARG A 425 5.51 10.58 7.88
CA ARG A 425 4.53 10.87 8.95
C ARG A 425 3.10 10.86 8.42
N ALA A 426 2.90 11.41 7.22
CA ALA A 426 1.58 11.50 6.60
C ALA A 426 0.99 10.11 6.28
N ALA A 427 1.85 9.16 5.88
CA ALA A 427 1.46 7.77 5.69
C ALA A 427 1.05 7.08 7.02
N ALA A 428 1.78 7.35 8.12
CA ALA A 428 1.44 6.82 9.44
C ALA A 428 0.11 7.40 9.96
N LEU A 429 -0.12 8.71 9.80
CA LEU A 429 -1.36 9.39 10.16
C LEU A 429 -2.57 8.85 9.39
N SER A 430 -2.41 8.63 8.09
CA SER A 430 -3.43 8.02 7.25
C SER A 430 -3.80 6.60 7.70
N SER A 431 -2.78 5.75 7.93
CA SER A 431 -2.97 4.38 8.41
C SER A 431 -3.68 4.34 9.75
N LEU A 432 -3.29 5.22 10.68
CA LEU A 432 -3.96 5.36 11.97
C LEU A 432 -5.43 5.77 11.81
N SER A 433 -5.71 6.80 11.00
CA SER A 433 -7.08 7.28 10.77
C SER A 433 -7.97 6.18 10.19
N MET A 434 -7.46 5.41 9.23
CA MET A 434 -8.20 4.29 8.62
C MET A 434 -8.52 3.19 9.63
N SER A 435 -7.51 2.76 10.41
CA SER A 435 -7.68 1.74 11.45
C SER A 435 -8.65 2.21 12.53
N LEU A 436 -8.54 3.47 12.94
CA LEU A 436 -9.38 4.07 13.97
C LEU A 436 -10.84 4.19 13.50
N PHE A 437 -11.07 4.70 12.28
CA PHE A 437 -12.40 4.78 11.67
C PHE A 437 -13.07 3.40 11.64
N GLY A 438 -12.34 2.37 11.20
CA GLY A 438 -12.86 1.01 11.16
C GLY A 438 -13.15 0.44 12.55
N THR A 439 -12.22 0.62 13.48
CA THR A 439 -12.37 0.12 14.86
C THR A 439 -13.54 0.79 15.58
N ILE A 440 -13.69 2.11 15.44
CA ILE A 440 -14.81 2.86 16.02
C ILE A 440 -16.14 2.38 15.42
N THR A 441 -16.18 2.17 14.11
CA THR A 441 -17.40 1.69 13.44
C THR A 441 -17.77 0.28 13.92
N VAL A 442 -16.81 -0.64 13.99
CA VAL A 442 -17.02 -1.98 14.55
C VAL A 442 -17.51 -1.88 16.00
N LEU A 443 -16.88 -1.07 16.84
CA LEU A 443 -17.28 -0.84 18.23
C LEU A 443 -18.74 -0.36 18.32
N PHE A 444 -19.12 0.64 17.54
CA PHE A 444 -20.51 1.14 17.55
C PHE A 444 -21.52 0.11 17.05
N THR A 445 -21.17 -0.68 16.03
CA THR A 445 -22.05 -1.77 15.55
C THR A 445 -22.19 -2.90 16.57
N SER A 446 -21.19 -3.14 17.42
CA SER A 446 -21.25 -4.17 18.46
C SER A 446 -22.12 -3.77 19.66
N ILE A 447 -22.46 -2.48 19.83
CA ILE A 447 -23.29 -2.00 20.94
C ILE A 447 -24.77 -2.19 20.59
N PRO A 448 -25.53 -3.08 21.27
CA PRO A 448 -26.89 -3.44 20.85
C PRO A 448 -27.87 -2.26 20.73
N PRO A 449 -27.90 -1.27 21.65
CA PRO A 449 -28.76 -0.09 21.47
C PRO A 449 -28.49 0.69 20.18
N ILE A 450 -27.21 0.82 19.79
CA ILE A 450 -26.81 1.55 18.58
C ILE A 450 -27.14 0.71 17.34
N ALA A 451 -26.81 -0.58 17.36
CA ALA A 451 -27.14 -1.49 16.26
C ALA A 451 -28.64 -1.54 15.99
N ASN A 452 -29.46 -1.60 17.04
CA ASN A 452 -30.93 -1.61 16.93
C ASN A 452 -31.47 -0.27 16.42
N ALA A 453 -30.89 0.86 16.83
CA ALA A 453 -31.25 2.16 16.28
C ALA A 453 -31.01 2.23 14.76
N VAL A 454 -29.86 1.71 14.30
CA VAL A 454 -29.51 1.66 12.87
C VAL A 454 -30.40 0.70 12.09
N LYS A 455 -30.72 -0.48 12.65
CA LYS A 455 -31.68 -1.42 12.07
C LYS A 455 -33.07 -0.79 11.90
N GLY A 456 -33.52 -0.04 12.91
CA GLY A 456 -34.79 0.68 12.88
C GLY A 456 -34.89 1.72 11.76
N LEU A 457 -33.78 2.29 11.28
CA LEU A 457 -33.77 3.22 10.12
C LEU A 457 -34.19 2.55 8.81
N VAL A 458 -34.08 1.23 8.74
CA VAL A 458 -34.31 0.42 7.55
C VAL A 458 -35.58 -0.44 7.72
N GLY A 459 -36.36 -0.18 8.78
CA GLY A 459 -37.61 -0.87 9.07
C GLY A 459 -37.44 -2.32 9.54
N VAL A 460 -36.29 -2.65 10.14
CA VAL A 460 -35.96 -3.99 10.67
C VAL A 460 -35.76 -3.96 12.18
#